data_AF-A0A2R3QSW1-F1
#
_entry.id   AF-A0A2R3QSW1-F1
#
_cell.length_a   1.000
_cell.length_b   1.000
_cell.length_c   1.000
_cell.angle_alpha   90.00
_cell.angle_beta   90.00
_cell.angle_gamma   90.00
#
_symmetry.space_group_name_H-M   'P 1'
#
loop_
_entity.id
_entity.type
_entity.pdbx_description
1 polymer ?
#
loop_
_entity_poly.entity_id
_entity_poly.type
_entity_poly.pdbx_seq_one_letter_code
_entity_poly.pdbx_strand_id
1 'polypeptide(L)'
;MKTLAAVLAIALLAIVFVGYYDALDDADINRVFFIKKAPTLQVEFRNLFANDADDKPLERLTPEERDEVIAYCRYRLGITTELNSQAELERCKPR
;
A
#
# COMPACT_ATOMS: atom_id res chain seq x y z
N MET A 1 -29.73 4.78 -19.35
CA MET A 1 -28.71 5.87 -19.34
C MET A 1 -28.29 6.26 -17.93
N LYS A 2 -29.21 6.69 -17.04
CA LYS A 2 -28.88 7.09 -15.65
C LYS A 2 -28.22 5.98 -14.82
N THR A 3 -28.67 4.73 -14.97
CA THR A 3 -28.10 3.55 -14.30
C THR A 3 -26.67 3.25 -14.75
N LEU A 4 -26.38 3.33 -16.05
CA LEU A 4 -25.04 3.09 -16.58
C LEU A 4 -24.03 4.14 -16.10
N ALA A 5 -24.44 5.41 -16.06
CA ALA A 5 -23.62 6.48 -15.52
C ALA A 5 -23.30 6.28 -14.03
N ALA A 6 -24.28 5.82 -13.24
CA ALA A 6 -24.06 5.51 -11.82
C ALA A 6 -23.08 4.33 -11.63
N VAL A 7 -23.21 3.27 -12.42
CA VAL A 7 -22.29 2.11 -12.36
C VAL A 7 -20.87 2.55 -12.71
N LEU A 8 -20.69 3.35 -13.76
CA LEU A 8 -19.38 3.86 -14.14
C LEU A 8 -18.76 4.75 -13.05
N ALA A 9 -19.56 5.62 -12.44
CA ALA A 9 -19.09 6.47 -11.34
C ALA A 9 -18.64 5.63 -10.12
N ILE A 10 -19.37 4.58 -9.77
CA ILE A 10 -19.00 3.67 -8.68
C ILE A 10 -17.72 2.91 -9.03
N ALA A 11 -17.58 2.42 -10.26
CA ALA A 11 -16.36 1.73 -10.70
C ALA A 11 -15.13 2.65 -10.64
N LEU A 12 -15.27 3.91 -11.09
CA LEU A 12 -14.20 4.91 -11.00
C LEU A 12 -13.84 5.22 -9.54
N LEU A 13 -14.83 5.38 -8.66
CA LEU A 13 -14.59 5.57 -7.23
C LEU A 13 -13.87 4.37 -6.62
N ALA A 14 -14.25 3.15 -6.99
CA ALA A 14 -13.57 1.94 -6.54
C ALA A 14 -12.10 1.91 -6.98
N ILE A 15 -11.79 2.23 -8.24
CA ILE A 15 -10.38 2.30 -8.72
C ILE A 15 -9.57 3.33 -7.92
N VAL A 16 -10.16 4.49 -7.63
CA VAL A 16 -9.48 5.60 -6.94
C VAL A 16 -9.26 5.31 -5.45
N PHE A 17 -10.17 4.56 -4.81
CA PHE A 17 -10.17 4.39 -3.34
C PHE A 17 -9.94 2.95 -2.86
N VAL A 18 -9.93 1.95 -3.73
CA VAL A 18 -9.61 0.56 -3.36
C VAL A 18 -8.21 0.23 -3.87
N GLY A 19 -7.40 -0.35 -3.00
CA GLY A 19 -6.10 -0.91 -3.36
C GLY A 19 -5.93 -2.31 -2.79
N TYR A 20 -4.88 -3.00 -3.21
CA TYR A 20 -4.46 -4.25 -2.61
C TYR A 20 -2.94 -4.35 -2.48
N TYR A 21 -2.48 -5.26 -1.63
CA TYR A 21 -1.12 -5.79 -1.64
C TYR A 21 -1.17 -7.30 -1.45
N ASP A 22 -0.13 -7.99 -1.91
CA ASP A 22 0.02 -9.43 -1.68
C ASP A 22 0.90 -9.66 -0.45
N ALA A 23 0.40 -10.47 0.48
CA ALA A 23 1.10 -10.96 1.66
C ALA A 23 1.61 -12.38 1.40
N LEU A 24 2.85 -12.65 1.77
CA LEU A 24 3.44 -13.98 1.70
C LEU A 24 3.41 -14.60 3.09
N ASP A 25 2.79 -15.76 3.24
CA ASP A 25 2.66 -16.49 4.50
C ASP A 25 2.86 -17.97 4.21
N ASP A 26 3.90 -18.61 4.78
CA ASP A 26 4.19 -20.04 4.63
C ASP A 26 4.18 -20.52 3.15
N ALA A 27 4.74 -19.70 2.25
CA ALA A 27 4.78 -19.86 0.79
C ALA A 27 3.46 -19.70 0.02
N ASP A 28 2.37 -19.31 0.69
CA ASP A 28 1.12 -18.91 0.06
C ASP A 28 1.08 -17.40 -0.20
N ILE A 29 0.45 -17.01 -1.31
CA ILE A 29 0.21 -15.60 -1.67
C ILE A 29 -1.22 -15.23 -1.30
N ASN A 30 -1.36 -14.37 -0.30
CA ASN A 30 -2.64 -13.87 0.20
C ASN A 30 -2.88 -12.43 -0.24
N ARG A 31 -3.91 -12.20 -1.07
CA ARG A 31 -4.26 -10.84 -1.51
C ARG A 31 -5.08 -10.10 -0.45
N VAL A 32 -4.55 -8.97 0.03
CA VAL A 32 -5.20 -8.13 1.04
C VAL A 32 -5.70 -6.83 0.41
N PHE A 33 -7.03 -6.69 0.35
CA PHE A 33 -7.68 -5.46 -0.12
C PHE A 33 -7.83 -4.42 1.00
N PHE A 34 -7.79 -3.15 0.64
CA PHE A 34 -7.98 -2.05 1.59
C PHE A 34 -8.59 -0.79 0.95
N ILE A 35 -9.19 0.06 1.79
CA ILE A 35 -9.62 1.40 1.41
C ILE A 35 -8.47 2.38 1.59
N LYS A 36 -8.05 3.03 0.51
CA LYS A 36 -6.99 4.02 0.49
C LYS A 36 -7.39 5.25 1.31
N LYS A 37 -6.43 5.81 2.04
CA LYS A 37 -6.60 7.03 2.85
C LYS A 37 -6.54 8.33 2.04
N ALA A 38 -6.05 8.26 0.81
CA ALA A 38 -6.02 9.36 -0.15
C ALA A 38 -6.27 8.82 -1.58
N PRO A 39 -6.85 9.62 -2.49
CA PRO A 39 -7.14 9.19 -3.85
C PRO A 39 -5.85 8.97 -4.65
N THR A 40 -5.79 7.86 -5.39
CA THR A 40 -4.74 7.59 -6.39
C THR A 40 -5.22 6.53 -7.38
N LEU A 41 -4.71 6.57 -8.61
CA LEU A 41 -4.96 5.56 -9.63
C LEU A 41 -4.12 4.28 -9.42
N GLN A 42 -3.13 4.30 -8.54
CA GLN A 42 -2.36 3.11 -8.18
C GLN A 42 -3.26 2.10 -7.47
N VAL A 43 -3.42 0.89 -8.02
CA VAL A 43 -4.28 -0.16 -7.44
C VAL A 43 -3.47 -1.14 -6.60
N GLU A 44 -2.27 -1.50 -7.06
CA GLU A 44 -1.37 -2.43 -6.38
C GLU A 44 -0.31 -1.67 -5.58
N PHE A 45 -0.07 -2.15 -4.36
CA PHE A 45 0.93 -1.62 -3.43
C PHE A 45 1.82 -2.75 -2.93
N ARG A 46 3.06 -2.43 -2.59
CA ARG A 46 3.97 -3.36 -1.93
C ARG A 46 3.97 -3.08 -0.43
N ASN A 47 3.72 -4.12 0.37
CA ASN A 47 4.02 -4.10 1.80
C ASN A 47 5.29 -4.92 2.05
N LEU A 48 6.40 -4.23 2.29
CA LEU A 48 7.70 -4.87 2.55
C LEU A 48 7.71 -5.73 3.81
N PHE A 49 6.73 -5.55 4.70
CA PHE A 49 6.58 -6.27 5.96
C PHE A 49 5.53 -7.41 5.89
N ALA A 50 4.89 -7.62 4.73
CA ALA A 50 3.91 -8.69 4.55
C ALA A 50 4.57 -9.96 4.01
N ASN A 51 5.59 -10.44 4.70
CA ASN A 51 6.29 -11.68 4.41
C ASN A 51 7.04 -12.16 5.66
N ASP A 52 7.48 -13.42 5.64
CA ASP A 52 8.20 -14.05 6.76
C ASP A 52 9.70 -13.71 6.79
N ALA A 53 10.20 -12.83 5.91
CA ALA A 53 11.60 -12.43 5.93
C ALA A 53 11.85 -11.38 7.02
N ASP A 54 13.09 -11.35 7.52
CA ASP A 54 13.52 -10.32 8.46
C ASP A 54 13.36 -8.92 7.86
N ASP A 55 12.93 -7.98 8.72
CA ASP A 55 12.77 -6.59 8.35
C ASP A 55 14.08 -5.99 7.86
N LYS A 56 14.05 -5.40 6.66
CA LYS A 56 15.17 -4.62 6.14
C LYS A 56 15.26 -3.28 6.87
N PRO A 57 16.43 -2.90 7.41
CA PRO A 57 16.65 -1.56 7.93
C PRO A 57 16.67 -0.56 6.77
N LEU A 58 16.42 0.70 7.10
CA LEU A 58 16.27 1.80 6.16
C LEU A 58 17.50 1.97 5.25
N GLU A 59 18.72 1.75 5.75
CA GLU A 59 19.93 1.90 4.93
C GLU A 59 20.08 0.80 3.88
N ARG A 60 19.35 -0.32 4.04
CA ARG A 60 19.36 -1.46 3.10
C ARG A 60 18.21 -1.44 2.09
N LEU A 61 17.31 -0.45 2.18
CA LEU A 61 16.26 -0.29 1.18
C LEU A 61 16.81 0.34 -0.10
N THR A 62 16.46 -0.22 -1.24
CA THR A 62 16.71 0.43 -2.53
C THR A 62 15.84 1.69 -2.68
N PRO A 63 16.16 2.61 -3.62
CA PRO A 63 15.29 3.75 -3.91
C PRO A 63 13.86 3.33 -4.25
N GLU A 64 13.68 2.24 -5.00
CA GLU A 64 12.37 1.71 -5.36
C GLU A 64 11.61 1.19 -4.14
N GLU A 65 12.28 0.43 -3.25
CA GLU A 65 11.68 -0.04 -2.01
C GLU A 65 11.27 1.11 -1.09
N ARG A 66 12.03 2.21 -1.08
CA ARG A 66 11.67 3.43 -0.33
C ARG A 66 10.39 4.05 -0.89
N ASP A 67 10.27 4.20 -2.20
CA ASP A 67 9.06 4.72 -2.85
C ASP A 67 7.85 3.83 -2.56
N GLU A 68 8.05 2.51 -2.58
CA GLU A 68 7.03 1.52 -2.21
C GLU A 68 6.56 1.66 -0.77
N VAL A 69 7.47 1.78 0.20
CA VAL A 69 7.11 2.04 1.60
C VAL A 69 6.36 3.38 1.72
N ILE A 70 6.85 4.45 1.09
CA ILE A 70 6.19 5.78 1.14
C ILE A 70 4.76 5.68 0.60
N ALA A 71 4.57 5.02 -0.54
CA ALA A 71 3.26 4.81 -1.13
C ALA A 71 2.35 3.98 -0.21
N TYR A 72 2.83 2.84 0.29
CA TYR A 72 2.07 2.01 1.21
C TYR A 72 1.70 2.78 2.48
N CYS A 73 2.65 3.45 3.11
CA CYS A 73 2.44 4.21 4.34
C CYS A 73 1.40 5.33 4.15
N ARG A 74 1.49 6.07 3.03
CA ARG A 74 0.54 7.12 2.69
C ARG A 74 -0.85 6.59 2.40
N TYR A 75 -0.97 5.64 1.48
CA TYR A 75 -2.26 5.23 0.95
C TYR A 75 -2.94 4.15 1.80
N ARG A 76 -2.21 3.21 2.41
CA ARG A 76 -2.78 2.19 3.30
C ARG A 76 -2.95 2.67 4.74
N LEU A 77 -1.95 3.37 5.28
CA LEU A 77 -1.91 3.75 6.70
C LEU A 77 -2.31 5.21 6.94
N GLY A 78 -2.28 6.07 5.92
CA GLY A 78 -2.59 7.50 6.06
C GLY A 78 -1.45 8.30 6.67
N ILE A 79 -0.23 7.77 6.61
CA ILE A 79 0.97 8.37 7.19
C ILE A 79 1.80 8.98 6.08
N THR A 80 2.04 10.30 6.15
CA THR A 80 3.01 10.98 5.29
C THR A 80 4.39 10.89 5.93
N THR A 81 5.39 10.49 5.14
CA THR A 81 6.79 10.37 5.56
C THR A 81 7.73 10.54 4.36
N GLU A 82 8.96 10.96 4.64
CA GLU A 82 10.06 11.03 3.67
C GLU A 82 11.05 9.85 3.82
N LEU A 83 10.87 8.99 4.83
CA LEU A 83 11.79 7.89 5.18
C LEU A 83 13.24 8.33 5.37
N ASN A 84 13.44 9.38 6.16
CA ASN A 84 14.74 9.92 6.54
C ASN A 84 15.33 9.23 7.78
N SER A 85 14.56 8.41 8.50
CA SER A 85 15.04 7.67 9.69
C SER A 85 14.39 6.30 9.87
N GLN A 86 15.08 5.38 10.57
CA GLN A 86 14.52 4.05 10.89
C GLN A 86 13.19 4.18 11.64
N ALA A 87 13.05 5.14 12.54
CA ALA A 87 11.81 5.37 13.28
C ALA A 87 10.63 5.71 12.38
N GLU A 88 10.87 6.37 11.24
CA GLU A 88 9.82 6.61 10.24
C GLU A 88 9.44 5.34 9.49
N LEU A 89 10.41 4.49 9.14
CA LEU A 89 10.16 3.19 8.52
C LEU A 89 9.33 2.28 9.44
N GLU A 90 9.67 2.23 10.72
CA GLU A 90 8.94 1.43 11.72
C GLU A 90 7.47 1.86 11.88
N ARG A 91 7.16 3.14 11.69
CA ARG A 91 5.77 3.63 11.71
C ARG A 91 4.94 3.13 10.54
N CYS A 92 5.59 2.68 9.47
CA CYS A 92 4.94 2.14 8.28
C CYS A 92 4.67 0.63 8.35
N LYS A 93 5.03 -0.03 9.47
CA LYS A 93 4.64 -1.41 9.74
C LYS A 93 3.16 -1.46 10.15
N PRO A 94 2.32 -2.26 9.47
CA PRO A 94 0.95 -2.48 9.91
C PRO A 94 0.92 -3.14 11.30
N ARG A 95 -0.07 -2.77 12.12
CA ARG A 95 -0.42 -3.47 13.36
C ARG A 95 -1.59 -4.41 13.12
#